data_AF-A0A4S4A3H1-F1
#
_entry.id   AF-A0A4S4A3H1-F1
#
_cell.length_a   1.000
_cell.length_b   1.000
_cell.length_c   1.000
_cell.angle_alpha   90.00
_cell.angle_beta   90.00
_cell.angle_gamma   90.00
#
_symmetry.space_group_name_H-M   'P 1'
#
loop_
_entity.id
_entity.type
_entity.pdbx_description
1 polymer ?
#
loop_
_entity_poly.entity_id
_entity_poly.type
_entity_poly.pdbx_seq_one_letter_code
_entity_poly.pdbx_strand_id
1 'polypeptide(L)'
;MREEERCFIGEHMYRIDTTFEELIQVGNPDNIISIDDMVEYDNYYAVKIDPKTGLLVENENTKMPSVKIPKICFEEGYGEGSAYAENFNKKLGKSYGVKLLDKQALVELENMPMPCTIRELPTIEKNGFQYEIDVSLREIRKKDEPLVFIDLNGLEPYKGKYGFFIDENGKIIDTDDKKATLVKIKHLVKQVPEEVSRVYGIPVEKLPKKDWKIRSNPDYVEERIKGGKLPVIRIVDEDYYVDTRLRELRSSNKFWKKIELKDTGGRGNDEYDNKFVFLYDYLNRKIIPDNGDLKELPKHSVMIVIPDIETLDPIGEGREIYGDPYYLLDRYPYQPKTEARIIPIEKTPYSRLVKNNNPVIAQKDQLDKNAALKTTRNKGQSY
;
A
#
# COMPACT_ATOMS: atom_id res chain seq x y z
N MET A 1 21.11 -4.90 -14.31
CA MET A 1 21.17 -4.04 -13.11
C MET A 1 20.40 -4.75 -12.01
N ARG A 2 20.92 -4.67 -10.78
CA ARG A 2 20.47 -5.50 -9.66
C ARG A 2 19.45 -4.75 -8.81
N GLU A 3 18.52 -5.47 -8.21
CA GLU A 3 17.75 -4.94 -7.06
C GLU A 3 18.69 -4.74 -5.86
N GLU A 4 18.28 -3.91 -4.89
CA GLU A 4 19.01 -3.74 -3.62
C GLU A 4 19.26 -5.10 -2.97
N GLU A 5 20.47 -5.29 -2.47
CA GLU A 5 20.78 -6.40 -1.60
C GLU A 5 19.88 -6.40 -0.37
N ARG A 6 19.45 -7.59 0.07
CA ARG A 6 18.63 -7.73 1.28
C ARG A 6 19.36 -8.51 2.36
N CYS A 7 19.04 -8.30 3.62
CA CYS A 7 19.53 -9.13 4.72
C CYS A 7 18.44 -9.40 5.74
N PHE A 8 18.63 -10.42 6.56
CA PHE A 8 17.79 -10.68 7.72
C PHE A 8 18.41 -10.10 8.98
N ILE A 9 17.57 -9.44 9.77
CA ILE A 9 17.85 -9.03 11.14
C ILE A 9 16.76 -9.65 12.01
N GLY A 10 17.12 -10.69 12.75
CA GLY A 10 16.13 -11.54 13.43
C GLY A 10 15.24 -12.28 12.41
N GLU A 11 13.92 -12.11 12.54
CA GLU A 11 12.90 -12.66 11.62
C GLU A 11 12.45 -11.62 10.57
N HIS A 12 13.10 -10.46 10.52
CA HIS A 12 12.71 -9.36 9.64
C HIS A 12 13.72 -9.23 8.51
N MET A 13 13.22 -8.97 7.31
CA MET A 13 14.06 -8.73 6.15
C MET A 13 14.14 -7.24 5.85
N TYR A 14 15.34 -6.78 5.53
CA TYR A 14 15.63 -5.40 5.16
C TYR A 14 16.29 -5.35 3.79
N ARG A 15 16.00 -4.30 3.03
CA ARG A 15 16.77 -3.87 1.87
C ARG A 15 17.84 -2.91 2.32
N ILE A 16 19.01 -3.02 1.71
CA ILE A 16 20.14 -2.15 1.96
C ILE A 16 20.17 -1.13 0.83
N ASP A 17 19.64 0.06 1.08
CA ASP A 17 19.71 1.16 0.15
C ASP A 17 21.06 1.85 0.29
N THR A 18 21.98 1.52 -0.62
CA THR A 18 23.33 2.10 -0.63
C THR A 18 23.36 3.54 -1.16
N THR A 19 22.27 4.02 -1.77
CA THR A 19 22.20 5.40 -2.28
C THR A 19 21.84 6.38 -1.17
N PHE A 20 20.93 5.97 -0.27
CA PHE A 20 20.50 6.77 0.88
C PHE A 20 21.12 6.31 2.20
N GLU A 21 21.91 5.25 2.17
CA GLU A 21 22.53 4.64 3.36
C GLU A 21 21.49 4.24 4.41
N GLU A 22 20.43 3.58 3.95
CA GLU A 22 19.27 3.19 4.77
C GLU A 22 19.03 1.68 4.74
N LEU A 23 18.46 1.16 5.82
CA LEU A 23 17.80 -0.15 5.82
C LEU A 23 16.30 0.05 5.78
N ILE A 24 15.64 -0.53 4.78
CA ILE A 24 14.18 -0.43 4.63
C ILE A 24 13.58 -1.81 4.85
N GLN A 25 12.71 -1.96 5.85
CA GLN A 25 12.08 -3.26 6.11
C GLN A 25 11.16 -3.65 4.93
N VAL A 26 11.35 -4.86 4.42
CA VAL A 26 10.55 -5.37 3.29
C VAL A 26 9.10 -5.53 3.71
N GLY A 27 8.20 -4.90 2.96
CA GLY A 27 6.78 -4.87 3.28
C GLY A 27 6.41 -3.88 4.39
N ASN A 28 7.35 -3.16 5.00
CA ASN A 28 7.06 -2.12 5.98
C ASN A 28 7.92 -0.87 5.72
N PRO A 29 7.48 0.02 4.81
CA PRO A 29 8.26 1.20 4.42
C PRO A 29 8.46 2.22 5.52
N ASP A 30 7.71 2.15 6.62
CA ASP A 30 7.79 3.10 7.72
C ASP A 30 8.85 2.69 8.74
N ASN A 31 9.37 1.45 8.64
CA ASN A 31 10.52 1.01 9.41
C ASN A 31 11.79 1.17 8.57
N ILE A 32 12.36 2.38 8.65
CA ILE A 32 13.61 2.78 8.03
C ILE A 32 14.65 2.99 9.13
N ILE A 33 15.86 2.51 8.90
CA ILE A 33 17.00 2.72 9.78
C ILE A 33 18.09 3.42 8.98
N SER A 34 18.37 4.69 9.29
CA SER A 34 19.48 5.41 8.67
C SER A 34 20.81 4.95 9.24
N ILE A 35 21.86 4.96 8.43
CA ILE A 35 23.24 4.76 8.91
C ILE A 35 23.64 5.81 9.96
N ASP A 36 23.07 7.01 9.87
CA ASP A 36 23.31 8.11 10.83
C ASP A 36 22.78 7.78 12.23
N ASP A 37 21.82 6.84 12.33
CA ASP A 37 21.28 6.34 13.60
C ASP A 37 22.14 5.19 14.18
N MET A 38 23.24 4.81 13.52
CA MET A 38 24.09 3.69 13.91
C MET A 38 25.43 4.16 14.49
N VAL A 39 25.99 3.37 15.40
CA VAL A 39 27.35 3.59 15.91
C VAL A 39 28.36 2.96 14.95
N GLU A 40 29.23 3.78 14.38
CA GLU A 40 30.28 3.35 13.47
C GLU A 40 31.47 2.71 14.21
N TYR A 41 31.95 1.58 13.69
CA TYR A 41 33.20 0.90 14.07
C TYR A 41 34.05 0.62 12.83
N ASP A 42 35.30 0.20 13.02
CA ASP A 42 36.26 -0.04 11.92
C ASP A 42 35.72 -0.89 10.77
N ASN A 43 34.91 -1.93 11.05
CA ASN A 43 34.44 -2.89 10.06
C ASN A 43 32.92 -3.10 10.02
N TYR A 44 32.16 -2.39 10.86
CA TYR A 44 30.71 -2.55 10.94
C TYR A 44 30.03 -1.32 11.55
N TYR A 45 28.74 -1.18 11.25
CA TYR A 45 27.81 -0.31 11.96
C TYR A 45 27.07 -1.10 13.02
N ALA A 46 26.81 -0.51 14.17
CA ALA A 46 26.09 -1.16 15.26
C ALA A 46 24.82 -0.41 15.60
N VAL A 47 23.72 -1.15 15.70
CA VAL A 47 22.40 -0.59 16.02
C VAL A 47 21.65 -1.51 16.97
N LYS A 48 20.78 -0.95 17.81
CA LYS A 48 19.91 -1.73 18.70
C LYS A 48 18.55 -1.89 18.06
N ILE A 49 18.20 -3.13 17.72
CA ILE A 49 16.95 -3.49 17.08
C ILE A 49 16.27 -4.55 17.95
N ASP A 50 14.97 -4.41 18.18
CA ASP A 50 14.18 -5.49 18.78
C ASP A 50 14.00 -6.61 17.74
N PRO A 51 14.55 -7.81 17.95
CA PRO A 51 14.48 -8.88 16.96
C PRO A 51 13.05 -9.39 16.70
N LYS A 52 12.10 -9.10 17.59
CA LYS A 52 10.69 -9.49 17.43
C LYS A 52 9.90 -8.51 16.58
N THR A 53 10.12 -7.21 16.77
CA THR A 53 9.37 -6.17 16.06
C THR A 53 10.10 -5.63 14.84
N GLY A 54 11.43 -5.78 14.80
CA GLY A 54 12.30 -5.16 13.81
C GLY A 54 12.54 -3.68 14.06
N LEU A 55 11.96 -3.08 15.10
CA LEU A 55 12.04 -1.64 15.32
C LEU A 55 13.33 -1.24 16.05
N LEU A 56 13.78 -0.02 15.76
CA LEU A 56 14.84 0.64 16.52
C LEU A 56 14.45 0.80 17.99
N VAL A 57 15.44 0.61 18.86
CA VAL A 57 15.27 0.81 20.30
C VAL A 57 15.94 2.13 20.69
N GLU A 58 15.13 3.18 20.90
CA GLU A 58 15.62 4.53 21.24
C GLU A 58 16.29 4.60 22.61
N ASN A 59 16.00 3.66 23.53
CA ASN A 59 16.51 3.73 24.90
C ASN A 59 17.87 3.03 25.04
N GLU A 60 18.92 3.83 25.28
CA GLU A 60 20.29 3.34 25.48
C GLU A 60 20.43 2.37 26.67
N ASN A 61 19.57 2.47 27.70
CA ASN A 61 19.64 1.65 28.91
C ASN A 61 19.06 0.24 28.74
N THR A 62 18.46 -0.06 27.59
CA THR A 62 17.88 -1.37 27.33
C THR A 62 18.98 -2.40 27.07
N LYS A 63 18.96 -3.52 27.81
CA LYS A 63 19.84 -4.70 27.58
C LYS A 63 19.39 -5.49 26.33
N MET A 64 19.28 -4.81 25.20
CA MET A 64 18.91 -5.43 23.92
C MET A 64 20.17 -5.83 23.14
N PRO A 65 20.10 -6.92 22.35
CA PRO A 65 21.21 -7.33 21.50
C PRO A 65 21.50 -6.22 20.48
N SER A 66 22.78 -5.86 20.35
CA SER A 66 23.22 -4.99 19.26
C SER A 66 23.42 -5.83 18.00
N VAL A 67 22.79 -5.38 16.92
CA VAL A 67 22.98 -5.91 15.57
C VAL A 67 24.17 -5.18 14.95
N LYS A 68 25.05 -5.92 14.30
CA LYS A 68 26.25 -5.41 13.62
C LYS A 68 26.10 -5.63 12.13
N ILE A 69 26.21 -4.58 11.35
CA ILE A 69 26.03 -4.61 9.90
C ILE A 69 27.39 -4.33 9.25
N PRO A 70 27.95 -5.25 8.45
CA PRO A 70 29.24 -5.04 7.82
C PRO A 70 29.25 -3.78 6.96
N LYS A 71 30.30 -2.96 7.08
CA LYS A 71 30.45 -1.72 6.29
C LYS A 71 30.36 -1.95 4.78
N ILE A 72 30.96 -3.04 4.32
CA ILE A 72 30.94 -3.47 2.92
C ILE A 72 29.51 -3.62 2.36
N CYS A 73 28.50 -3.88 3.19
CA CYS A 73 27.11 -3.94 2.73
C CYS A 73 26.60 -2.59 2.23
N PHE A 74 27.09 -1.47 2.78
CA PHE A 74 26.73 -0.12 2.33
C PHE A 74 27.73 0.43 1.31
N GLU A 75 29.03 0.14 1.49
CA GLU A 75 30.10 0.72 0.67
C GLU A 75 30.23 0.06 -0.71
N GLU A 76 30.28 -1.28 -0.76
CA GLU A 76 30.48 -2.04 -2.00
C GLU A 76 29.25 -2.86 -2.41
N GLY A 77 28.30 -3.02 -1.49
CA GLY A 77 27.24 -4.02 -1.60
C GLY A 77 27.80 -5.45 -1.49
N TYR A 78 26.94 -6.43 -1.71
CA TYR A 78 27.40 -7.83 -1.74
C TYR A 78 26.53 -8.71 -2.65
N GLY A 79 27.07 -9.86 -3.07
CA GLY A 79 26.27 -10.83 -3.82
C GLY A 79 25.23 -11.56 -2.95
N GLU A 80 23.92 -11.32 -3.07
CA GLU A 80 22.93 -12.36 -2.74
C GLU A 80 23.27 -13.68 -3.46
N GLY A 81 23.22 -14.80 -2.73
CA GLY A 81 23.63 -16.13 -3.18
C GLY A 81 25.15 -16.32 -3.32
N SER A 82 25.97 -15.34 -2.95
CA SER A 82 27.43 -15.40 -3.12
C SER A 82 28.15 -16.21 -2.05
N ALA A 83 29.37 -16.62 -2.38
CA ALA A 83 30.30 -17.22 -1.42
C ALA A 83 30.69 -16.24 -0.29
N TYR A 84 30.61 -14.93 -0.52
CA TYR A 84 30.81 -13.94 0.54
C TYR A 84 29.71 -14.05 1.60
N ALA A 85 28.44 -14.04 1.19
CA ALA A 85 27.29 -14.19 2.09
C ALA A 85 27.36 -15.49 2.90
N GLU A 86 27.69 -16.61 2.24
CA GLU A 86 27.84 -17.91 2.90
C GLU A 86 28.97 -17.91 3.94
N ASN A 87 30.15 -17.40 3.57
CA ASN A 87 31.29 -17.30 4.49
C ASN A 87 31.01 -16.36 5.67
N PHE A 88 30.34 -15.24 5.41
CA PHE A 88 29.93 -14.30 6.44
C PHE A 88 28.96 -14.95 7.42
N ASN A 89 27.88 -15.58 6.92
CA ASN A 89 26.88 -16.24 7.75
C ASN A 89 27.50 -17.33 8.62
N LYS A 90 28.42 -18.12 8.07
CA LYS A 90 29.13 -19.19 8.77
C LYS A 90 30.04 -18.67 9.88
N LYS A 91 30.77 -17.58 9.66
CA LYS A 91 31.82 -17.09 10.57
C LYS A 91 31.33 -16.02 11.54
N LEU A 92 30.51 -15.09 11.07
CA LEU A 92 30.18 -13.84 11.75
C LEU A 92 28.68 -13.65 11.98
N GLY A 93 27.81 -14.23 11.13
CA GLY A 93 26.37 -13.94 11.13
C GLY A 93 25.71 -14.02 12.52
N LYS A 94 25.96 -15.11 13.27
CA LYS A 94 25.43 -15.25 14.64
C LYS A 94 25.94 -14.18 15.61
N SER A 95 27.23 -13.82 15.54
CA SER A 95 27.82 -12.79 16.41
C SER A 95 27.43 -11.37 16.00
N TYR A 96 27.02 -11.18 14.75
CA TYR A 96 26.57 -9.92 14.20
C TYR A 96 25.05 -9.74 14.33
N GLY A 97 24.30 -10.82 14.56
CA GLY A 97 22.83 -10.74 14.58
C GLY A 97 22.22 -10.44 13.21
N VAL A 98 22.99 -10.64 12.14
CA VAL A 98 22.59 -10.43 10.74
C VAL A 98 22.84 -11.72 9.96
N LYS A 99 21.89 -12.10 9.10
CA LYS A 99 22.07 -13.16 8.11
C LYS A 99 21.94 -12.56 6.71
N LEU A 100 23.05 -12.54 5.97
CA LEU A 100 23.06 -12.15 4.56
C LEU A 100 22.34 -13.22 3.73
N LEU A 101 21.76 -12.85 2.58
CA LEU A 101 21.10 -13.81 1.71
C LEU A 101 22.13 -14.67 0.97
N ASP A 102 22.51 -15.80 1.55
CA ASP A 102 23.21 -16.87 0.83
C ASP A 102 22.22 -17.77 0.06
N LYS A 103 22.72 -18.83 -0.59
CA LYS A 103 21.85 -19.74 -1.38
C LYS A 103 20.77 -20.41 -0.54
N GLN A 104 21.08 -20.77 0.71
CA GLN A 104 20.13 -21.42 1.60
C GLN A 104 19.07 -20.43 2.07
N ALA A 105 19.49 -19.20 2.42
CA ALA A 105 18.61 -18.12 2.80
C ALA A 105 17.63 -17.71 1.68
N LEU A 106 18.07 -17.75 0.42
CA LEU A 106 17.19 -17.53 -0.75
C LEU A 106 16.09 -18.60 -0.87
N VAL A 107 16.37 -19.86 -0.54
CA VAL A 107 15.37 -20.93 -0.53
C VAL A 107 14.40 -20.77 0.65
N GLU A 108 14.90 -20.35 1.81
CA GLU A 108 14.05 -20.04 2.98
C GLU A 108 13.07 -18.90 2.67
N LEU A 109 13.53 -17.88 1.95
CA LEU A 109 12.76 -16.69 1.58
C LEU A 109 11.50 -17.01 0.75
N GLU A 110 11.55 -18.01 -0.11
CA GLU A 110 10.38 -18.44 -0.92
C GLU A 110 9.21 -18.93 -0.07
N ASN A 111 9.46 -19.32 1.18
CA ASN A 111 8.45 -19.90 2.07
C ASN A 111 8.19 -19.07 3.32
N MET A 112 8.95 -18.00 3.51
CA MET A 112 8.86 -17.17 4.70
C MET A 112 7.62 -16.26 4.65
N PRO A 113 6.69 -16.34 5.62
CA PRO A 113 5.58 -15.39 5.65
C PRO A 113 6.13 -13.99 5.89
N MET A 114 5.93 -13.10 4.93
CA MET A 114 6.26 -11.69 5.08
C MET A 114 4.98 -10.90 5.16
N PRO A 115 4.72 -10.17 6.26
CA PRO A 115 3.59 -9.27 6.30
C PRO A 115 3.90 -8.07 5.40
N CYS A 116 2.94 -7.69 4.57
CA CYS A 116 2.92 -6.36 3.99
C CYS A 116 2.09 -5.47 4.92
N THR A 117 2.70 -4.39 5.41
CA THR A 117 2.07 -3.44 6.31
C THR A 117 0.99 -2.70 5.54
N ILE A 118 -0.25 -2.91 5.97
CA ILE A 118 -1.40 -2.24 5.39
C ILE A 118 -1.78 -1.16 6.37
N ARG A 119 -1.73 0.07 5.87
CA ARG A 119 -2.13 1.23 6.64
C ARG A 119 -3.62 1.15 7.00
N GLU A 120 -3.92 1.31 8.28
CA GLU A 120 -5.30 1.38 8.75
C GLU A 120 -5.94 2.71 8.35
N LEU A 121 -7.14 2.62 7.78
CA LEU A 121 -7.95 3.79 7.43
C LEU A 121 -9.02 4.04 8.49
N PRO A 122 -9.41 5.31 8.70
CA PRO A 122 -10.55 5.62 9.55
C PRO A 122 -11.79 4.83 9.12
N THR A 123 -12.41 4.15 10.08
CA THR A 123 -13.55 3.26 9.82
C THR A 123 -14.84 3.86 10.39
N ILE A 124 -15.94 3.71 9.66
CA ILE A 124 -17.30 3.95 10.16
C ILE A 124 -18.08 2.63 10.14
N GLU A 125 -18.98 2.46 11.12
CA GLU A 125 -19.84 1.29 11.22
C GLU A 125 -21.30 1.65 10.97
N LYS A 126 -21.99 0.83 10.17
CA LYS A 126 -23.42 0.95 9.94
C LYS A 126 -24.04 -0.42 9.71
N ASN A 127 -25.10 -0.73 10.47
CA ASN A 127 -25.84 -2.00 10.36
C ASN A 127 -24.94 -3.25 10.48
N GLY A 128 -23.86 -3.20 11.26
CA GLY A 128 -22.89 -4.29 11.40
C GLY A 128 -21.87 -4.39 10.27
N PHE A 129 -21.89 -3.48 9.30
CA PHE A 129 -20.90 -3.38 8.22
C PHE A 129 -19.92 -2.25 8.50
N GLN A 130 -18.67 -2.45 8.10
CA GLN A 130 -17.59 -1.48 8.28
C GLN A 130 -17.15 -0.89 6.94
N TYR A 131 -16.99 0.42 6.92
CA TYR A 131 -16.54 1.17 5.75
C TYR A 131 -15.33 2.02 6.10
N GLU A 132 -14.32 1.99 5.24
CA GLU A 132 -13.11 2.77 5.38
C GLU A 132 -13.23 4.07 4.58
N ILE A 133 -12.82 5.18 5.18
CA ILE A 133 -12.77 6.50 4.55
C ILE A 133 -11.34 6.74 4.08
N ASP A 134 -11.18 6.87 2.77
CA ASP A 134 -9.91 7.14 2.13
C ASP A 134 -9.93 8.55 1.54
N VAL A 135 -9.38 9.51 2.28
CA VAL A 135 -9.33 10.91 1.82
C VAL A 135 -8.33 11.08 0.66
N SER A 136 -7.27 10.26 0.64
CA SER A 136 -6.20 10.33 -0.37
C SER A 136 -6.70 9.98 -1.77
N LEU A 137 -7.53 8.92 -1.85
CA LEU A 137 -8.19 8.46 -3.07
C LEU A 137 -9.61 8.99 -3.22
N ARG A 138 -10.05 9.84 -2.29
CA ARG A 138 -11.38 10.44 -2.24
C ARG A 138 -12.51 9.41 -2.34
N GLU A 139 -12.49 8.37 -1.51
CA GLU A 139 -13.50 7.32 -1.58
C GLU A 139 -13.93 6.77 -0.22
N ILE A 140 -15.07 6.09 -0.23
CA ILE A 140 -15.53 5.25 0.87
C ILE A 140 -15.63 3.83 0.34
N ARG A 141 -15.00 2.88 1.02
CA ARG A 141 -14.94 1.47 0.60
C ARG A 141 -15.46 0.55 1.68
N LYS A 142 -16.01 -0.59 1.28
CA LYS A 142 -16.39 -1.65 2.21
C LYS A 142 -15.13 -2.38 2.69
N LYS A 143 -14.94 -2.53 4.01
CA LYS A 143 -13.67 -3.02 4.59
C LYS A 143 -13.35 -4.50 4.28
N ASP A 144 -14.38 -5.32 4.15
CA ASP A 144 -14.29 -6.73 3.78
C ASP A 144 -14.25 -6.97 2.27
N GLU A 145 -14.77 -6.02 1.47
CA GLU A 145 -14.75 -6.03 0.01
C GLU A 145 -14.14 -4.71 -0.51
N PRO A 146 -12.81 -4.52 -0.42
CA PRO A 146 -12.16 -3.22 -0.63
C PRO A 146 -12.19 -2.70 -2.08
N LEU A 147 -12.65 -3.53 -3.02
CA LEU A 147 -12.95 -3.12 -4.40
C LEU A 147 -14.38 -2.56 -4.55
N VAL A 148 -15.26 -2.75 -3.57
CA VAL A 148 -16.59 -2.12 -3.54
C VAL A 148 -16.45 -0.77 -2.85
N PHE A 149 -16.46 0.30 -3.65
CA PHE A 149 -16.28 1.67 -3.18
C PHE A 149 -17.21 2.65 -3.88
N ILE A 150 -17.25 3.87 -3.36
CA ILE A 150 -17.91 5.02 -3.97
C ILE A 150 -17.02 6.25 -3.89
N ASP A 151 -16.95 7.02 -4.98
CA ASP A 151 -16.19 8.27 -5.05
C ASP A 151 -16.91 9.37 -4.26
N LEU A 152 -16.17 10.03 -3.35
CA LEU A 152 -16.61 11.18 -2.58
C LEU A 152 -17.00 12.39 -3.46
N ASN A 153 -16.45 12.50 -4.67
CA ASN A 153 -16.84 13.51 -5.67
C ASN A 153 -18.26 13.29 -6.21
N GLY A 154 -18.69 12.03 -6.32
CA GLY A 154 -20.01 11.65 -6.79
C GLY A 154 -21.10 11.83 -5.73
N LEU A 155 -20.71 12.01 -4.46
CA LEU A 155 -21.66 12.19 -3.37
C LEU A 155 -22.16 13.63 -3.33
N GLU A 156 -23.45 13.82 -3.61
CA GLU A 156 -24.08 15.12 -3.46
C GLU A 156 -24.04 15.58 -1.99
N PRO A 157 -23.67 16.85 -1.72
CA PRO A 157 -23.67 17.38 -0.37
C PRO A 157 -25.10 17.55 0.16
N TYR A 158 -25.65 16.53 0.82
CA TYR A 158 -26.95 16.62 1.49
C TYR A 158 -26.86 17.51 2.73
N LYS A 159 -27.25 18.79 2.60
CA LYS A 159 -27.16 19.79 3.68
C LYS A 159 -25.73 19.93 4.24
N GLY A 160 -24.72 19.82 3.38
CA GLY A 160 -23.31 19.86 3.77
C GLY A 160 -22.81 18.58 4.47
N LYS A 161 -23.36 17.42 4.08
CA LYS A 161 -22.91 16.09 4.53
C LYS A 161 -22.72 15.20 3.31
N TYR A 162 -21.86 14.22 3.43
CA TYR A 162 -21.80 13.12 2.47
C TYR A 162 -22.87 12.10 2.82
N GLY A 163 -23.48 11.49 1.81
CA GLY A 163 -24.46 10.43 2.01
C GLY A 163 -24.37 9.41 0.89
N PHE A 164 -24.41 8.14 1.24
CA PHE A 164 -24.49 7.04 0.29
C PHE A 164 -25.49 6.00 0.79
N PHE A 165 -26.04 5.21 -0.12
CA PHE A 165 -27.02 4.19 0.20
C PHE A 165 -26.36 2.81 0.29
N ILE A 166 -26.85 1.99 1.22
CA ILE A 166 -26.45 0.59 1.34
C ILE A 166 -27.67 -0.32 1.33
N ASP A 167 -27.53 -1.51 0.74
CA ASP A 167 -28.57 -2.55 0.79
C ASP A 167 -28.55 -3.33 2.13
N GLU A 168 -29.42 -4.34 2.23
CA GLU A 168 -29.53 -5.22 3.41
C GLU A 168 -28.26 -6.06 3.68
N ASN A 169 -27.37 -6.20 2.70
CA ASN A 169 -26.08 -6.90 2.78
C ASN A 169 -24.90 -5.94 2.96
N GLY A 170 -25.16 -4.64 3.14
CA GLY A 170 -24.13 -3.62 3.29
C GLY A 170 -23.40 -3.27 2.00
N LYS A 171 -23.90 -3.72 0.83
CA LYS A 171 -23.35 -3.32 -0.47
C LYS A 171 -23.72 -1.85 -0.74
N ILE A 172 -22.75 -1.07 -1.21
CA ILE A 172 -22.99 0.32 -1.64
C ILE A 172 -23.82 0.31 -2.93
N ILE A 173 -24.84 1.17 -3.00
CA ILE A 173 -25.77 1.28 -4.13
C ILE A 173 -26.05 2.76 -4.47
N ASP A 174 -26.34 3.02 -5.75
CA ASP A 174 -26.51 4.38 -6.29
C ASP A 174 -27.93 4.94 -6.17
N THR A 175 -28.90 4.17 -5.68
CA THR A 175 -30.31 4.58 -5.65
C THR A 175 -30.95 4.43 -4.28
N ASP A 176 -31.92 5.31 -4.02
CA ASP A 176 -32.83 5.25 -2.88
C ASP A 176 -33.92 4.19 -3.15
N ASP A 177 -33.53 2.92 -3.21
CA ASP A 177 -34.48 1.81 -3.21
C ASP A 177 -35.20 1.78 -1.85
N LYS A 178 -36.46 1.33 -1.80
CA LYS A 178 -37.27 1.27 -0.58
C LYS A 178 -36.64 0.45 0.55
N LYS A 179 -35.66 -0.39 0.24
CA LYS A 179 -34.87 -1.19 1.20
C LYS A 179 -33.49 -0.61 1.51
N ALA A 180 -33.10 0.47 0.85
CA ALA A 180 -31.81 1.10 1.03
C ALA A 180 -31.75 1.82 2.38
N THR A 181 -30.61 1.71 3.07
CA THR A 181 -30.30 2.51 4.24
C THR A 181 -29.38 3.66 3.84
N LEU A 182 -29.81 4.90 4.07
CA LEU A 182 -28.95 6.07 3.89
C LEU A 182 -27.91 6.16 5.02
N VAL A 183 -26.64 6.05 4.67
CA VAL A 183 -25.49 6.29 5.54
C VAL A 183 -25.09 7.76 5.41
N LYS A 184 -25.06 8.50 6.51
CA LYS A 184 -24.68 9.92 6.53
C LYS A 184 -23.34 10.11 7.21
N ILE A 185 -22.42 10.80 6.55
CA ILE A 185 -21.12 11.15 7.10
C ILE A 185 -21.05 12.66 7.31
N LYS A 186 -20.41 13.08 8.40
CA LYS A 186 -20.11 14.50 8.64
C LYS A 186 -19.11 15.01 7.60
N HIS A 187 -18.82 16.31 7.64
CA HIS A 187 -17.66 16.84 6.94
C HIS A 187 -16.39 16.05 7.27
N LEU A 188 -15.55 15.77 6.28
CA LEU A 188 -14.30 15.02 6.47
C LEU A 188 -13.39 15.73 7.47
N VAL A 189 -13.32 17.07 7.45
CA VAL A 189 -12.61 17.89 8.46
C VAL A 189 -13.09 17.70 9.90
N LYS A 190 -14.24 17.06 10.11
CA LYS A 190 -14.79 16.74 11.43
C LYS A 190 -14.84 15.24 11.70
N GLN A 191 -14.98 14.43 10.64
CA GLN A 191 -15.11 12.99 10.75
C GLN A 191 -13.74 12.31 10.86
N VAL A 192 -12.77 12.80 10.09
CA VAL A 192 -11.42 12.23 9.95
C VAL A 192 -10.36 13.34 9.84
N PRO A 193 -10.31 14.29 10.80
CA PRO A 193 -9.47 15.48 10.69
C PRO A 193 -7.98 15.18 10.52
N GLU A 194 -7.46 14.13 11.16
CA GLU A 194 -6.06 13.71 11.05
C GLU A 194 -5.73 13.29 9.62
N GLU A 195 -6.63 12.56 8.98
CA GLU A 195 -6.47 12.08 7.61
C GLU A 195 -6.53 13.24 6.60
N VAL A 196 -7.46 14.18 6.80
CA VAL A 196 -7.53 15.41 6.00
C VAL A 196 -6.26 16.25 6.19
N SER A 197 -5.80 16.41 7.43
CA SER A 197 -4.59 17.15 7.75
C SER A 197 -3.37 16.60 7.02
N ARG A 198 -3.20 15.28 7.04
CA ARG A 198 -2.15 14.56 6.32
C ARG A 198 -2.23 14.75 4.81
N VAL A 199 -3.39 14.55 4.19
CA VAL A 199 -3.58 14.66 2.73
C VAL A 199 -3.34 16.09 2.23
N TYR A 200 -3.85 17.08 2.95
CA TYR A 200 -3.78 18.48 2.52
C TYR A 200 -2.54 19.22 3.02
N GLY A 201 -1.74 18.61 3.93
CA GLY A 201 -0.60 19.27 4.55
C GLY A 201 -1.00 20.49 5.40
N ILE A 202 -2.19 20.46 6.02
CA ILE A 202 -2.72 21.55 6.85
C ILE A 202 -2.86 21.02 8.28
N PRO A 203 -2.23 21.62 9.30
CA PRO A 203 -2.39 21.18 10.69
C PRO A 203 -3.86 21.10 11.12
N VAL A 204 -4.23 20.09 11.93
CA VAL A 204 -5.62 19.81 12.31
C VAL A 204 -6.32 21.06 12.89
N GLU A 205 -5.62 21.82 13.71
CA GLU A 205 -6.11 23.05 14.34
C GLU A 205 -6.34 24.21 13.36
N LYS A 206 -5.77 24.14 12.15
CA LYS A 206 -5.95 25.12 11.07
C LYS A 206 -6.95 24.66 10.01
N LEU A 207 -7.51 23.45 10.14
CA LEU A 207 -8.50 22.96 9.19
C LEU A 207 -9.76 23.85 9.20
N PRO A 208 -10.34 24.14 8.02
CA PRO A 208 -11.58 24.89 7.95
C PRO A 208 -12.72 24.08 8.56
N LYS A 209 -13.81 24.75 8.96
CA LYS A 209 -15.00 24.08 9.54
C LYS A 209 -15.80 23.24 8.53
N LYS A 210 -15.52 23.34 7.23
CA LYS A 210 -16.31 22.77 6.12
C LYS A 210 -15.39 22.36 4.98
N ASP A 211 -15.68 21.22 4.34
CA ASP A 211 -14.77 20.60 3.36
C ASP A 211 -14.55 21.44 2.09
N TRP A 212 -15.61 22.07 1.59
CA TRP A 212 -15.52 22.89 0.37
C TRP A 212 -14.66 24.16 0.53
N LYS A 213 -14.20 24.46 1.75
CA LYS A 213 -13.24 25.54 2.02
C LYS A 213 -11.80 25.04 2.08
N ILE A 214 -11.57 23.73 2.11
CA ILE A 214 -10.22 23.19 2.06
C ILE A 214 -9.67 23.44 0.66
N ARG A 215 -8.38 23.77 0.59
CA ARG A 215 -7.64 23.92 -0.66
C ARG A 215 -6.31 23.18 -0.51
N SER A 216 -5.72 22.79 -1.64
CA SER A 216 -4.36 22.27 -1.68
C SER A 216 -3.40 23.25 -1.00
N ASN A 217 -2.36 22.73 -0.33
CA ASN A 217 -1.35 23.58 0.27
C ASN A 217 -0.67 24.43 -0.82
N PRO A 218 -0.71 25.78 -0.71
CA PRO A 218 -0.19 26.67 -1.74
C PRO A 218 1.31 26.48 -2.00
N ASP A 219 2.09 26.14 -0.97
CA ASP A 219 3.54 25.94 -1.10
C ASP A 219 3.84 24.71 -1.97
N TYR A 220 3.10 23.61 -1.78
CA TYR A 220 3.23 22.40 -2.61
C TYR A 220 2.84 22.67 -4.07
N VAL A 221 1.74 23.42 -4.27
CA VAL A 221 1.31 23.83 -5.61
C VAL A 221 2.40 24.68 -6.29
N GLU A 222 3.00 25.61 -5.56
CA GLU A 222 4.08 26.45 -6.07
C GLU A 222 5.35 25.66 -6.41
N GLU A 223 5.78 24.73 -5.55
CA GLU A 223 6.90 23.82 -5.82
C GLU A 223 6.69 23.02 -7.11
N ARG A 224 5.47 22.54 -7.35
CA ARG A 224 5.12 21.80 -8.56
C ARG A 224 5.10 22.69 -9.81
N ILE A 225 4.50 23.87 -9.72
CA ILE A 225 4.30 24.78 -10.87
C ILE A 225 5.60 25.48 -11.24
N LYS A 226 6.27 26.12 -10.27
CA LYS A 226 7.48 26.93 -10.50
C LYS A 226 8.76 26.11 -10.37
N GLY A 227 8.81 25.21 -9.38
CA GLY A 227 9.98 24.36 -9.14
C GLY A 227 10.04 23.11 -10.02
N GLY A 228 8.94 22.74 -10.68
CA GLY A 228 8.88 21.56 -11.54
C GLY A 228 8.98 20.22 -10.79
N LYS A 229 8.83 20.22 -9.46
CA LYS A 229 8.96 19.02 -8.61
C LYS A 229 7.82 18.05 -8.91
N LEU A 230 8.14 16.85 -9.42
CA LEU A 230 7.14 15.82 -9.69
C LEU A 230 6.59 15.25 -8.38
N PRO A 231 5.29 14.94 -8.30
CA PRO A 231 4.77 14.22 -7.16
C PRO A 231 5.33 12.80 -7.12
N VAL A 232 5.33 12.22 -5.93
CA VAL A 232 5.83 10.86 -5.65
C VAL A 232 4.68 9.98 -5.21
N ILE A 233 4.64 8.75 -5.70
CA ILE A 233 3.79 7.69 -5.15
C ILE A 233 4.66 6.57 -4.60
N ARG A 234 4.39 6.17 -3.36
CA ARG A 234 5.00 5.01 -2.72
C ARG A 234 4.19 3.76 -3.03
N ILE A 235 4.85 2.72 -3.54
CA ILE A 235 4.27 1.39 -3.73
C ILE A 235 5.01 0.44 -2.78
N VAL A 236 4.34 0.03 -1.71
CA VAL A 236 4.94 -0.72 -0.60
C VAL A 236 6.20 -0.01 -0.09
N ASP A 237 7.40 -0.47 -0.45
CA ASP A 237 8.69 0.01 0.02
C ASP A 237 9.53 0.70 -1.06
N GLU A 238 8.90 1.16 -2.14
CA GLU A 238 9.59 1.88 -3.22
C GLU A 238 8.84 3.14 -3.66
N ASP A 239 9.57 4.26 -3.74
CA ASP A 239 9.05 5.55 -4.18
C ASP A 239 9.22 5.72 -5.70
N TYR A 240 8.17 6.21 -6.37
CA TYR A 240 8.16 6.49 -7.80
C TYR A 240 7.75 7.93 -8.07
N TYR A 241 8.48 8.63 -8.93
CA TYR A 241 8.03 9.89 -9.52
C TYR A 241 6.89 9.64 -10.49
N VAL A 242 5.84 10.45 -10.39
CA VAL A 242 4.73 10.45 -11.34
C VAL A 242 5.09 11.37 -12.52
N ASP A 243 5.32 10.79 -13.69
CA ASP A 243 5.56 11.55 -14.93
C ASP A 243 4.28 11.54 -15.77
N THR A 244 3.47 12.58 -15.63
CA THR A 244 2.20 12.70 -16.36
C THR A 244 2.38 12.80 -17.88
N ARG A 245 3.46 13.46 -18.31
CA ARG A 245 3.77 13.66 -19.73
C ARG A 245 4.09 12.35 -20.42
N LEU A 246 4.83 11.47 -19.74
CA LEU A 246 5.17 10.15 -20.26
C LEU A 246 4.16 9.06 -19.87
N ARG A 247 3.16 9.38 -19.04
CA ARG A 247 2.17 8.44 -18.51
C ARG A 247 2.87 7.24 -17.86
N GLU A 248 3.85 7.49 -17.00
CA GLU A 248 4.61 6.43 -16.31
C GLU A 248 4.97 6.82 -14.86
N LEU A 249 5.09 5.81 -14.02
CA LEU A 249 5.76 5.91 -12.72
C LEU A 249 7.22 5.54 -12.90
N ARG A 250 8.13 6.38 -12.45
CA ARG A 250 9.58 6.17 -12.60
C ARG A 250 10.20 5.99 -11.23
N SER A 251 10.86 4.85 -10.99
CA SER A 251 11.49 4.60 -9.68
C SER A 251 12.45 5.75 -9.36
N SER A 252 12.33 6.27 -8.15
CA SER A 252 13.16 7.38 -7.65
C SER A 252 14.63 7.01 -7.57
N ASN A 253 14.92 5.71 -7.34
CA ASN A 253 16.26 5.21 -7.11
C ASN A 253 16.82 4.45 -8.33
N LYS A 254 15.95 4.04 -9.28
CA LYS A 254 16.32 3.22 -10.45
C LYS A 254 15.69 3.76 -11.73
N PHE A 255 16.39 4.65 -12.43
CA PHE A 255 15.85 5.38 -13.60
C PHE A 255 15.32 4.49 -14.75
N TRP A 256 15.77 3.24 -14.87
CA TRP A 256 15.31 2.28 -15.88
C TRP A 256 14.03 1.54 -15.47
N LYS A 257 13.70 1.54 -14.17
CA LYS A 257 12.54 0.85 -13.63
C LYS A 257 11.34 1.79 -13.72
N LYS A 258 10.38 1.37 -14.52
CA LYS A 258 9.17 2.15 -14.79
C LYS A 258 7.93 1.27 -14.79
N ILE A 259 6.82 1.86 -14.41
CA ILE A 259 5.48 1.27 -14.54
C ILE A 259 4.71 2.16 -15.51
N GLU A 260 4.32 1.60 -16.65
CA GLU A 260 3.52 2.33 -17.63
C GLU A 260 2.09 2.47 -17.11
N LEU A 261 1.61 3.71 -16.99
CA LEU A 261 0.23 4.03 -16.67
C LEU A 261 -0.57 4.05 -17.97
N LYS A 262 -0.73 2.87 -18.56
CA LYS A 262 -1.59 2.72 -19.73
C LYS A 262 -3.03 2.93 -19.28
N ASP A 263 -3.70 3.87 -19.93
CA ASP A 263 -5.16 3.93 -19.92
C ASP A 263 -5.66 2.52 -20.26
N THR A 264 -6.30 1.86 -19.29
CA THR A 264 -6.79 0.49 -19.45
C THR A 264 -7.93 0.40 -20.47
N GLY A 265 -8.30 1.51 -21.10
CA GLY A 265 -9.06 1.52 -22.33
C GLY A 265 -10.52 1.22 -22.09
N GLY A 266 -11.25 2.27 -21.75
CA GLY A 266 -12.71 2.25 -21.80
C GLY A 266 -13.29 3.35 -20.93
N ARG A 267 -13.85 4.39 -21.55
CA ARG A 267 -14.98 5.13 -20.96
C ARG A 267 -16.21 4.23 -21.04
N GLY A 268 -16.15 3.11 -20.32
CA GLY A 268 -16.75 1.85 -20.67
C GLY A 268 -17.49 1.20 -19.50
N ASN A 269 -18.17 1.99 -18.67
CA ASN A 269 -19.23 1.54 -17.74
C ASN A 269 -18.85 0.46 -16.71
N ASP A 270 -17.56 0.10 -16.54
CA ASP A 270 -17.14 -0.73 -15.43
C ASP A 270 -16.75 0.19 -14.26
N GLU A 271 -17.23 -0.15 -13.07
CA GLU A 271 -17.25 0.65 -11.82
C GLU A 271 -15.84 1.06 -11.29
N TYR A 272 -14.77 0.84 -12.05
CA TYR A 272 -13.35 1.09 -11.73
C TYR A 272 -12.63 2.08 -12.67
N ASP A 273 -13.34 2.67 -13.64
CA ASP A 273 -12.85 3.21 -14.94
C ASP A 273 -11.67 4.21 -14.96
N ASN A 274 -11.11 4.61 -13.82
CA ASN A 274 -9.98 5.56 -13.74
C ASN A 274 -8.76 5.04 -12.96
N LYS A 275 -8.82 3.95 -12.20
CA LYS A 275 -7.69 3.51 -11.35
C LYS A 275 -6.83 2.47 -12.06
N PHE A 276 -5.52 2.48 -11.78
CA PHE A 276 -4.62 1.43 -12.24
C PHE A 276 -4.50 0.35 -11.15
N VAL A 277 -4.93 -0.87 -11.47
CA VAL A 277 -4.92 -2.00 -10.54
C VAL A 277 -3.94 -3.05 -11.03
N PHE A 278 -3.01 -3.44 -10.17
CA PHE A 278 -2.00 -4.44 -10.51
C PHE A 278 -1.86 -5.49 -9.42
N LEU A 279 -1.60 -6.72 -9.82
CA LEU A 279 -1.05 -7.72 -8.92
C LEU A 279 0.47 -7.43 -8.76
N TYR A 280 0.96 -7.36 -7.53
CA TYR A 280 2.30 -6.88 -7.23
C TYR A 280 3.02 -7.82 -6.27
N ASP A 281 4.18 -8.31 -6.70
CA ASP A 281 5.15 -9.02 -5.87
C ASP A 281 5.98 -7.98 -5.11
N TYR A 282 5.69 -7.79 -3.82
CA TYR A 282 6.39 -6.80 -3.01
C TYR A 282 7.76 -7.28 -2.53
N LEU A 283 8.01 -8.59 -2.58
CA LEU A 283 9.34 -9.14 -2.29
C LEU A 283 10.33 -8.76 -3.40
N ASN A 284 9.91 -8.88 -4.65
CA ASN A 284 10.75 -8.61 -5.82
C ASN A 284 10.49 -7.25 -6.45
N ARG A 285 9.53 -6.49 -5.91
CA ARG A 285 9.07 -5.18 -6.39
C ARG A 285 8.69 -5.20 -7.88
N LYS A 286 7.82 -6.14 -8.27
CA LYS A 286 7.44 -6.39 -9.67
C LYS A 286 5.94 -6.53 -9.83
N ILE A 287 5.42 -6.01 -10.94
CA ILE A 287 4.07 -6.32 -11.39
C ILE A 287 4.05 -7.78 -11.87
N ILE A 288 3.09 -8.55 -11.35
CA ILE A 288 2.79 -9.90 -11.81
C ILE A 288 1.78 -9.77 -12.95
N PRO A 289 2.09 -10.27 -14.16
CA PRO A 289 1.11 -10.28 -15.25
C PRO A 289 -0.11 -11.11 -14.88
N ASP A 290 -1.31 -10.57 -15.11
CA ASP A 290 -2.53 -11.37 -15.00
C ASP A 290 -2.60 -12.37 -16.15
N ASN A 291 -2.64 -13.66 -15.83
CA ASN A 291 -2.74 -14.73 -16.81
C ASN A 291 -4.03 -15.55 -16.70
N GLY A 292 -4.99 -15.18 -15.84
CA GLY A 292 -6.30 -15.85 -15.69
C GLY A 292 -6.26 -17.32 -15.20
N ASP A 293 -5.11 -17.98 -15.23
CA ASP A 293 -4.91 -19.40 -14.97
C ASP A 293 -4.27 -19.67 -13.59
N LEU A 294 -4.35 -18.70 -12.68
CA LEU A 294 -3.83 -18.84 -11.32
C LEU A 294 -4.47 -20.04 -10.61
N LYS A 295 -3.64 -21.02 -10.24
CA LYS A 295 -4.02 -22.23 -9.48
C LYS A 295 -3.74 -22.13 -7.98
N GLU A 296 -2.91 -21.18 -7.61
CA GLU A 296 -2.57 -20.81 -6.25
C GLU A 296 -2.36 -19.31 -6.18
N LEU A 297 -2.56 -18.72 -5.00
CA LEU A 297 -2.28 -17.31 -4.77
C LEU A 297 -0.76 -17.13 -4.75
N PRO A 298 -0.18 -16.21 -5.56
CA PRO A 298 1.26 -15.99 -5.54
C PRO A 298 1.69 -15.54 -4.15
N LYS A 299 2.78 -16.13 -3.66
CA LYS A 299 3.36 -15.71 -2.39
C LYS A 299 3.89 -14.29 -2.51
N HIS A 300 3.94 -13.61 -1.37
CA HIS A 300 4.50 -12.26 -1.27
C HIS A 300 3.87 -11.27 -2.25
N SER A 301 2.58 -11.47 -2.52
CA SER A 301 1.85 -10.66 -3.47
C SER A 301 0.65 -9.98 -2.82
N VAL A 302 0.38 -8.77 -3.31
CA VAL A 302 -0.75 -7.94 -2.93
C VAL A 302 -1.34 -7.34 -4.20
N MET A 303 -2.59 -6.94 -4.15
CA MET A 303 -3.13 -6.09 -5.20
C MET A 303 -2.88 -4.63 -4.82
N ILE A 304 -2.26 -3.89 -5.72
CA ILE A 304 -2.05 -2.45 -5.56
C ILE A 304 -3.06 -1.69 -6.39
N VAL A 305 -3.60 -0.62 -5.81
CA VAL A 305 -4.49 0.32 -6.49
C VAL A 305 -3.81 1.68 -6.50
N ILE A 306 -3.52 2.16 -7.71
CA ILE A 306 -2.93 3.45 -7.99
C ILE A 306 -4.05 4.35 -8.54
N PRO A 307 -4.22 5.58 -8.03
CA PRO A 307 -5.23 6.51 -8.54
C PRO A 307 -5.02 6.87 -10.02
N ASP A 308 -6.03 7.48 -10.65
CA ASP A 308 -5.84 8.11 -11.97
C ASP A 308 -4.78 9.22 -11.92
N ILE A 309 -4.35 9.59 -13.12
CA ILE A 309 -3.38 10.66 -13.32
C ILE A 309 -3.94 12.01 -12.85
N GLU A 310 -5.25 12.25 -12.96
CA GLU A 310 -5.91 13.45 -12.43
C GLU A 310 -5.73 13.56 -10.91
N THR A 311 -5.80 12.45 -10.17
CA THR A 311 -5.58 12.42 -8.72
C THR A 311 -4.08 12.42 -8.37
N LEU A 312 -3.23 11.74 -9.13
CA LEU A 312 -1.79 11.65 -8.87
C LEU A 312 -1.06 12.99 -9.07
N ASP A 313 -1.36 13.71 -10.15
CA ASP A 313 -0.77 15.02 -10.45
C ASP A 313 -1.80 15.93 -11.16
N PRO A 314 -2.78 16.45 -10.40
CA PRO A 314 -3.82 17.34 -10.96
C PRO A 314 -3.24 18.60 -11.63
N ILE A 315 -2.03 19.01 -11.24
CA ILE A 315 -1.35 20.17 -11.81
C ILE A 315 -0.77 19.82 -13.19
N GLY A 316 -0.05 18.70 -13.27
CA GLY A 316 0.50 18.19 -14.52
C GLY A 316 -0.60 17.90 -15.54
N GLU A 317 -1.64 17.17 -15.11
CA GLU A 317 -2.77 16.80 -15.97
C GLU A 317 -3.64 18.01 -16.33
N GLY A 318 -3.87 18.92 -15.38
CA GLY A 318 -4.60 20.18 -15.59
C GLY A 318 -3.97 21.02 -16.70
N ARG A 319 -2.63 21.14 -16.67
CA ARG A 319 -1.86 21.82 -17.70
C ARG A 319 -1.95 21.13 -19.06
N GLU A 320 -1.81 19.81 -19.10
CA GLU A 320 -1.78 19.03 -20.34
C GLU A 320 -3.14 19.04 -21.05
N ILE A 321 -4.23 18.80 -20.33
CA ILE A 321 -5.57 18.64 -20.91
C ILE A 321 -6.30 19.98 -21.06
N TYR A 322 -6.20 20.87 -20.06
CA TYR A 322 -7.03 22.08 -19.99
C TYR A 322 -6.23 23.37 -20.24
N GLY A 323 -4.90 23.29 -20.37
CA GLY A 323 -4.05 24.47 -20.51
C GLY A 323 -3.96 25.31 -19.22
N ASP A 324 -4.47 24.81 -18.09
CA ASP A 324 -4.50 25.51 -16.81
C ASP A 324 -4.07 24.57 -15.67
N PRO A 325 -2.90 24.81 -15.03
CA PRO A 325 -2.41 23.98 -13.93
C PRO A 325 -3.29 24.02 -12.67
N TYR A 326 -4.25 24.93 -12.56
CA TYR A 326 -5.15 25.03 -11.41
C TYR A 326 -6.50 24.33 -11.63
N TYR A 327 -6.83 23.97 -12.89
CA TYR A 327 -8.17 23.53 -13.29
C TYR A 327 -8.71 22.36 -12.45
N LEU A 328 -7.85 21.39 -12.12
CA LEU A 328 -8.24 20.17 -11.41
C LEU A 328 -8.17 20.28 -9.89
N LEU A 329 -7.58 21.36 -9.33
CA LEU A 329 -7.25 21.45 -7.90
C LEU A 329 -8.48 21.55 -6.97
N ASP A 330 -9.63 22.00 -7.48
CA ASP A 330 -10.87 22.01 -6.70
C ASP A 330 -11.46 20.60 -6.54
N ARG A 331 -11.17 19.69 -7.47
CA ARG A 331 -11.65 18.29 -7.45
C ARG A 331 -10.61 17.31 -6.94
N TYR A 332 -9.33 17.55 -7.16
CA TYR A 332 -8.26 16.64 -6.74
C TYR A 332 -7.20 17.45 -5.99
N PRO A 333 -7.08 17.27 -4.67
CA PRO A 333 -6.07 17.99 -3.91
C PRO A 333 -4.67 17.55 -4.36
N TYR A 334 -3.79 18.53 -4.57
CA TYR A 334 -2.42 18.23 -4.93
C TYR A 334 -1.68 17.65 -3.71
N GLN A 335 -1.15 16.45 -3.88
CA GLN A 335 -0.41 15.71 -2.87
C GLN A 335 1.02 15.49 -3.38
N PRO A 336 2.06 16.09 -2.76
CA PRO A 336 3.44 15.90 -3.22
C PRO A 336 3.92 14.45 -3.02
N LYS A 337 3.33 13.74 -2.06
CA LYS A 337 3.58 12.32 -1.79
C LYS A 337 2.27 11.59 -1.50
N THR A 338 2.06 10.48 -2.20
CA THR A 338 0.91 9.59 -2.03
C THR A 338 1.37 8.15 -1.79
N GLU A 339 0.45 7.29 -1.36
CA GLU A 339 0.70 5.86 -1.17
C GLU A 339 -0.30 5.08 -2.02
N ALA A 340 0.18 4.08 -2.76
CA ALA A 340 -0.68 3.12 -3.41
C ALA A 340 -1.46 2.34 -2.35
N ARG A 341 -2.71 2.00 -2.67
CA ARG A 341 -3.51 1.19 -1.75
C ARG A 341 -3.17 -0.27 -1.89
N ILE A 342 -2.89 -0.88 -0.75
CA ILE A 342 -2.55 -2.29 -0.65
C ILE A 342 -3.79 -3.06 -0.23
N ILE A 343 -4.19 -4.02 -1.06
CA ILE A 343 -5.29 -4.94 -0.79
C ILE A 343 -4.70 -6.34 -0.62
N PRO A 344 -4.93 -7.02 0.53
CA PRO A 344 -4.52 -8.41 0.70
C PRO A 344 -5.07 -9.26 -0.43
N ILE A 345 -4.24 -10.11 -1.02
CA ILE A 345 -4.64 -10.90 -2.18
C ILE A 345 -5.86 -11.81 -1.88
N GLU A 346 -6.04 -12.23 -0.63
CA GLU A 346 -7.17 -13.03 -0.17
C GLU A 346 -8.51 -12.28 -0.26
N LYS A 347 -8.49 -10.94 -0.24
CA LYS A 347 -9.66 -10.07 -0.39
C LYS A 347 -9.95 -9.68 -1.84
N THR A 348 -9.18 -10.18 -2.79
CA THR A 348 -9.32 -9.85 -4.23
C THR A 348 -10.10 -10.92 -4.98
N PRO A 349 -10.54 -10.65 -6.23
CA PRO A 349 -11.15 -11.65 -7.11
C PRO A 349 -10.25 -12.88 -7.36
N TYR A 350 -8.92 -12.76 -7.24
CA TYR A 350 -7.99 -13.88 -7.41
C TYR A 350 -8.25 -15.03 -6.43
N SER A 351 -8.74 -14.72 -5.22
CA SER A 351 -9.16 -15.75 -4.25
C SER A 351 -10.27 -16.66 -4.82
N ARG A 352 -11.21 -16.09 -5.57
CA ARG A 352 -12.29 -16.83 -6.25
C ARG A 352 -11.77 -17.53 -7.50
N LEU A 353 -10.88 -16.88 -8.26
CA LEU A 353 -10.26 -17.46 -9.46
C LEU A 353 -9.51 -18.76 -9.13
N VAL A 354 -8.67 -18.75 -8.11
CA VAL A 354 -7.92 -19.93 -7.64
C VAL A 354 -8.86 -21.06 -7.25
N LYS A 355 -9.97 -20.75 -6.56
CA LYS A 355 -11.00 -21.74 -6.20
C LYS A 355 -11.65 -22.36 -7.43
N ASN A 356 -11.92 -21.57 -8.46
CA ASN A 356 -12.55 -22.03 -9.69
C ASN A 356 -11.59 -22.86 -10.55
N ASN A 357 -10.31 -22.49 -10.59
CA ASN A 357 -9.27 -23.15 -11.40
C ASN A 357 -8.74 -24.43 -10.74
N ASN A 358 -9.01 -24.66 -9.46
CA ASN A 358 -8.57 -25.84 -8.74
C ASN A 358 -9.75 -26.80 -8.45
N PRO A 359 -9.90 -27.90 -9.22
CA PRO A 359 -11.04 -28.80 -9.10
C PRO A 359 -11.11 -29.51 -7.74
N VAL A 360 -9.98 -29.68 -7.04
CA VAL A 360 -9.92 -30.27 -5.69
C VAL A 360 -10.50 -29.32 -4.65
N ILE A 361 -10.18 -28.02 -4.77
CA ILE A 361 -10.72 -26.98 -3.88
C ILE A 361 -12.21 -26.78 -4.14
N ALA A 362 -12.63 -26.75 -5.42
CA ALA A 362 -14.03 -26.62 -5.79
C ALA A 362 -14.91 -27.76 -5.24
N GLN A 363 -14.44 -29.00 -5.26
CA GLN A 363 -15.15 -30.15 -4.70
C GLN A 363 -15.24 -30.10 -3.17
N LYS A 364 -14.18 -29.64 -2.48
CA LYS A 364 -14.17 -29.50 -1.02
C LYS A 364 -15.15 -28.42 -0.54
N ASP A 365 -15.17 -27.26 -1.19
CA ASP A 365 -16.13 -26.17 -0.88
C ASP A 365 -17.59 -26.61 -1.13
N GLN A 366 -17.85 -27.46 -2.13
CA GLN A 366 -19.18 -28.05 -2.36
C GLN A 366 -19.59 -29.03 -1.24
N LEU A 367 -18.66 -29.86 -0.76
CA LEU A 367 -18.90 -30.79 0.35
C LEU A 367 -19.19 -30.04 1.66
N ASP A 368 -18.43 -28.98 1.95
CA ASP A 368 -18.59 -28.17 3.16
C ASP A 368 -19.91 -27.38 3.15
N LYS A 369 -20.29 -26.79 2.00
CA LYS A 369 -21.60 -26.14 1.83
C LYS A 369 -22.77 -27.13 2.02
N ASN A 370 -22.64 -28.34 1.49
CA ASN A 370 -23.65 -29.39 1.66
C ASN A 370 -23.76 -29.88 3.12
N ALA A 371 -22.66 -29.91 3.87
CA ALA A 371 -22.65 -30.23 5.29
C ALA A 371 -23.30 -29.13 6.15
N ALA A 372 -23.01 -27.85 5.85
CA ALA A 372 -23.62 -26.69 6.52
C ALA A 372 -25.13 -26.60 6.30
N LEU A 373 -25.62 -26.91 5.09
CA LEU A 373 -27.05 -26.95 4.77
C LEU A 373 -27.80 -28.09 5.48
N LYS A 374 -27.14 -29.24 5.70
CA LYS A 374 -27.72 -30.36 6.47
C LYS A 374 -27.85 -30.04 7.95
N THR A 375 -26.89 -29.33 8.53
CA THR A 375 -26.91 -28.92 9.94
C THR A 375 -27.93 -27.82 10.23
N THR A 376 -28.23 -26.93 9.27
CA THR A 376 -29.31 -25.93 9.41
C THR A 376 -30.70 -26.53 9.27
N ARG A 377 -30.91 -27.53 8.39
CA ARG A 377 -32.20 -28.23 8.27
C ARG A 377 -32.58 -29.04 9.52
N ASN A 378 -31.61 -29.63 10.21
CA ASN A 378 -31.89 -30.41 11.43
C ASN A 378 -32.22 -29.54 12.66
N LYS A 379 -31.88 -28.25 12.67
CA LYS A 379 -32.26 -27.31 13.75
C LYS A 379 -33.67 -26.73 13.57
N GLY A 380 -34.30 -26.89 12.41
CA GLY A 380 -35.64 -26.38 12.11
C GLY A 380 -36.79 -27.38 12.33
N GLN A 381 -36.52 -28.61 12.79
CA GLN A 381 -37.53 -29.67 13.00
C GLN A 381 -37.73 -30.08 14.47
N SER A 382 -37.28 -29.26 15.42
CA SER A 382 -37.60 -29.42 16.84
C SER A 382 -38.72 -28.45 17.24
N TYR A 383 -39.96 -28.82 16.98
CA TYR A 383 -41.16 -28.30 17.63
C TYR A 383 -42.12 -29.43 17.94
#